data_AF-A0A949SET9-F1
#
_entry.id   AF-A0A949SET9-F1
#
_cell.length_a   1.000
_cell.length_b   1.000
_cell.length_c   1.000
_cell.angle_alpha   90.00
_cell.angle_beta   90.00
_cell.angle_gamma   90.00
#
_symmetry.space_group_name_H-M   'P 1'
#
loop_
_entity.id
_entity.type
_entity.pdbx_description
1 polymer ?
#
loop_
_entity_poly.entity_id
_entity_poly.type
_entity_poly.pdbx_seq_one_letter_code
_entity_poly.pdbx_strand_id
1 'polypeptide(L)'
;MTVDINYIEKLTKEFMSESIRDQNPAGLCFPTSYLLQLYLATKKTYSDLIKGKVPITNLDGTTEDREHYWLRIKSTDIIIDATIQQFGNPSPIYVGKLLCNKITKTYIPNKLDLQSWFPRDFENWTYNYVRSEHPQPVLDEPYVNRSITYVIKLATILHEECKRLYSADEFITQHYGIYFQPIFIFLYNWHNKIIDFEIKKENMPTGFDNLLSDALKWADEERKKQVGATNS
;
A
#
# COMPACT_ATOMS: atom_id res chain seq x y z
N MET A 1 -19.54 -14.88 13.96
CA MET A 1 -19.96 -13.55 13.46
C MET A 1 -19.80 -13.60 11.95
N THR A 2 -20.88 -13.54 11.18
CA THR A 2 -20.82 -13.53 9.71
C THR A 2 -20.41 -12.12 9.28
N VAL A 3 -19.26 -12.00 8.60
CA VAL A 3 -18.83 -10.71 8.06
C VAL A 3 -19.69 -10.39 6.84
N ASP A 4 -20.39 -9.25 6.86
CA ASP A 4 -21.24 -8.80 5.75
C ASP A 4 -20.36 -8.28 4.60
N ILE A 5 -20.57 -8.82 3.39
CA ILE A 5 -19.86 -8.39 2.18
C ILE A 5 -20.08 -6.91 1.86
N ASN A 6 -21.28 -6.38 2.14
CA ASN A 6 -21.60 -4.97 1.90
C ASN A 6 -20.79 -4.06 2.84
N TYR A 7 -20.56 -4.52 4.07
CA TYR A 7 -19.73 -3.81 5.03
C TYR A 7 -18.26 -3.78 4.58
N ILE A 8 -17.72 -4.91 4.11
CA ILE A 8 -16.36 -4.99 3.57
C ILE A 8 -16.20 -4.08 2.34
N GLU A 9 -17.18 -4.10 1.44
CA GLU A 9 -17.17 -3.26 0.25
C GLU A 9 -17.22 -1.77 0.61
N LYS A 10 -18.05 -1.38 1.57
CA LYS A 10 -18.10 -0.02 2.09
C LYS A 10 -16.72 0.43 2.62
N LEU A 11 -16.10 -0.37 3.50
CA LEU A 11 -14.78 -0.05 4.06
C LEU A 11 -13.72 0.07 2.97
N THR A 12 -13.75 -0.82 1.97
CA THR A 12 -12.81 -0.79 0.85
C THR A 12 -13.00 0.46 0.00
N LYS A 13 -14.24 0.88 -0.28
CA LYS A 13 -14.53 2.13 -1.01
C LYS A 13 -14.10 3.37 -0.23
N GLU A 14 -14.33 3.38 1.08
CA GLU A 14 -13.88 4.45 1.97
C GLU A 14 -12.35 4.59 1.96
N PHE A 15 -11.63 3.47 2.07
CA PHE A 15 -10.16 3.49 2.03
C PHE A 15 -9.61 3.95 0.67
N MET A 16 -10.30 3.60 -0.41
CA MET A 16 -9.85 3.90 -1.76
C MET A 16 -10.36 5.24 -2.29
N SER A 17 -11.22 5.99 -1.57
CA SER A 17 -12.00 7.11 -2.14
C SER A 17 -11.15 8.17 -2.86
N GLU A 18 -9.97 8.48 -2.32
CA GLU A 18 -9.05 9.50 -2.84
C GLU A 18 -8.09 8.98 -3.93
N SER A 19 -8.07 7.66 -4.13
CA SER A 19 -7.17 6.97 -5.06
C SER A 19 -7.91 6.17 -6.14
N ILE A 20 -9.22 5.95 -6.00
CA ILE A 20 -10.07 5.11 -6.86
C ILE A 20 -10.21 5.66 -8.29
N ARG A 21 -9.93 6.94 -8.49
CA ARG A 21 -9.97 7.63 -9.79
C ARG A 21 -8.61 7.71 -10.46
N ASP A 22 -7.54 7.46 -9.72
CA ASP A 22 -6.23 7.33 -10.29
C ASP A 22 -6.23 6.00 -11.03
N GLN A 23 -5.93 5.97 -12.34
CA GLN A 23 -5.73 4.70 -13.05
C GLN A 23 -4.66 3.92 -12.28
N ASN A 24 -5.05 2.88 -11.54
CA ASN A 24 -4.15 2.10 -10.70
C ASN A 24 -2.96 1.64 -11.54
N PRO A 25 -1.76 2.21 -11.35
CA PRO A 25 -0.56 1.76 -12.04
C PRO A 25 -0.34 0.28 -11.75
N ALA A 26 0.19 -0.44 -12.75
CA ALA A 26 0.59 -1.83 -12.55
C ALA A 26 1.56 -1.95 -11.35
N GLY A 27 1.58 -3.10 -10.66
CA GLY A 27 2.52 -3.31 -9.56
C GLY A 27 2.22 -2.57 -8.24
N LEU A 28 1.12 -1.83 -8.14
CA LEU A 28 0.66 -1.26 -6.86
C LEU A 28 -0.19 -2.21 -6.02
N CYS A 29 -0.45 -3.43 -6.49
CA CYS A 29 -1.29 -4.40 -5.80
C CYS A 29 -0.74 -4.79 -4.41
N PHE A 30 0.57 -4.95 -4.25
CA PHE A 30 1.18 -5.20 -2.94
C PHE A 30 0.99 -4.03 -1.96
N PRO A 31 1.49 -2.80 -2.24
CA PRO A 31 1.35 -1.72 -1.27
C PRO A 31 -0.10 -1.36 -0.99
N THR A 32 -0.99 -1.44 -1.98
CA THR A 32 -2.42 -1.21 -1.79
C THR A 32 -3.05 -2.26 -0.89
N SER A 33 -2.80 -3.55 -1.15
CA SER A 33 -3.39 -4.64 -0.36
C SER A 33 -2.86 -4.62 1.06
N TYR A 34 -1.55 -4.43 1.27
CA TYR A 34 -0.98 -4.40 2.61
C TYR A 34 -1.52 -3.21 3.43
N LEU A 35 -1.61 -2.03 2.83
CA LEU A 35 -2.24 -0.86 3.44
C LEU A 35 -3.70 -1.06 3.80
N LEU A 36 -4.47 -1.63 2.89
CA LEU A 36 -5.87 -1.93 3.13
C LEU A 36 -6.02 -2.99 4.23
N GLN A 37 -5.11 -3.96 4.32
CA GLN A 37 -5.10 -4.94 5.42
C GLN A 37 -4.98 -4.25 6.78
N LEU A 38 -4.02 -3.32 6.89
CA LEU A 38 -3.80 -2.51 8.09
C LEU A 38 -5.04 -1.67 8.43
N TYR A 39 -5.63 -1.02 7.42
CA TYR A 39 -6.88 -0.26 7.60
C TYR A 39 -8.05 -1.13 8.07
N LEU A 40 -8.28 -2.29 7.44
CA LEU A 40 -9.35 -3.20 7.85
C LEU A 40 -9.17 -3.71 9.28
N ALA A 41 -7.93 -3.93 9.72
CA ALA A 41 -7.64 -4.31 11.11
C ALA A 41 -8.10 -3.23 12.10
N THR A 42 -7.95 -1.94 11.77
CA THR A 42 -8.49 -0.83 12.58
C THR A 42 -10.01 -0.88 12.74
N LYS A 43 -10.69 -1.44 11.72
CA LYS A 43 -12.15 -1.67 11.69
C LYS A 43 -12.55 -3.05 12.23
N LYS A 44 -11.64 -3.76 12.90
CA LYS A 44 -11.84 -5.12 13.42
C LYS A 44 -12.26 -6.13 12.34
N THR A 45 -11.88 -5.87 11.08
CA THR A 45 -12.08 -6.77 9.94
C THR A 45 -10.74 -7.39 9.59
N TYR A 46 -10.54 -8.66 9.97
CA TYR A 46 -9.24 -9.31 9.79
C TYR A 46 -9.15 -10.03 8.44
N SER A 47 -8.02 -9.87 7.78
CA SER A 47 -7.72 -10.50 6.50
C SER A 47 -6.30 -11.05 6.46
N ASP A 48 -6.08 -12.01 5.55
CA ASP A 48 -4.77 -12.51 5.18
C ASP A 48 -4.35 -11.88 3.86
N LEU A 49 -3.12 -11.41 3.78
CA LEU A 49 -2.49 -11.05 2.50
C LEU A 49 -2.14 -12.34 1.76
N ILE A 50 -2.68 -12.48 0.55
CA ILE A 50 -2.41 -13.63 -0.32
C ILE A 50 -1.77 -13.14 -1.61
N LYS A 51 -0.90 -13.97 -2.17
CA LYS A 51 -0.12 -13.71 -3.37
C LYS A 51 -0.29 -14.84 -4.36
N GLY A 52 -0.32 -14.53 -5.65
CA GLY A 52 -0.30 -15.53 -6.70
C GLY A 52 -0.06 -14.89 -8.07
N LYS A 53 -0.51 -15.57 -9.10
CA LYS A 53 -0.38 -15.15 -10.49
C LYS A 53 -1.74 -15.06 -11.16
N VAL A 54 -1.89 -14.08 -12.05
CA VAL A 54 -3.04 -13.89 -12.93
C VAL A 54 -2.52 -13.96 -14.37
N PRO A 55 -2.96 -14.94 -15.17
CA PRO A 55 -2.63 -14.99 -16.60
C PRO A 55 -3.28 -13.81 -17.33
N ILE A 56 -2.49 -13.02 -18.06
CA ILE A 56 -2.95 -11.92 -18.90
C ILE A 56 -2.56 -12.21 -20.35
N THR A 57 -3.54 -12.12 -21.25
CA THR A 57 -3.30 -12.16 -22.69
C THR A 57 -3.04 -10.74 -23.21
N ASN A 58 -1.86 -10.53 -23.79
CA ASN A 58 -1.43 -9.29 -24.41
C ASN A 58 -2.08 -9.09 -25.78
N LEU A 59 -1.96 -7.87 -26.33
CA LEU A 59 -2.52 -7.52 -27.65
C LEU A 59 -1.93 -8.35 -28.80
N ASP A 60 -0.70 -8.86 -28.64
CA ASP A 60 -0.02 -9.73 -29.59
C ASP A 60 -0.42 -11.21 -29.46
N GLY A 61 -1.35 -11.54 -28.56
CA GLY A 61 -1.81 -12.90 -28.30
C GLY A 61 -0.93 -13.71 -27.36
N THR A 62 0.21 -13.17 -26.88
CA THR A 62 1.02 -13.84 -25.86
C THR A 62 0.32 -13.83 -24.51
N THR A 63 0.49 -14.88 -23.70
CA THR A 63 -0.03 -14.92 -22.33
C THR A 63 1.13 -14.89 -21.35
N GLU A 64 1.10 -13.93 -20.43
CA GLU A 64 2.08 -13.80 -19.34
C GLU A 64 1.39 -13.96 -17.98
N ASP A 65 2.10 -14.58 -17.04
CA ASP A 65 1.65 -14.64 -15.65
C ASP A 65 2.09 -13.37 -14.92
N ARG A 66 1.14 -12.51 -14.55
CA ARG A 66 1.43 -11.35 -13.70
C ARG A 66 1.28 -11.69 -12.23
N GLU A 67 2.30 -11.38 -11.46
CA GLU A 67 2.24 -11.48 -10.01
C GLU A 67 1.23 -10.48 -9.44
N HIS A 68 0.42 -10.94 -8.48
CA HIS A 68 -0.66 -10.14 -7.94
C HIS A 68 -0.98 -10.49 -6.48
N TYR A 69 -1.49 -9.49 -5.75
CA TYR A 69 -1.78 -9.58 -4.32
C TYR A 69 -3.25 -9.25 -4.06
N TRP A 70 -3.85 -9.99 -3.13
CA TRP A 70 -5.21 -9.80 -2.65
C TRP A 70 -5.27 -9.88 -1.14
N LEU A 71 -6.40 -9.45 -0.60
CA LEU A 71 -6.78 -9.77 0.77
C LEU A 71 -7.85 -10.86 0.77
N ARG A 72 -7.69 -11.86 1.62
CA ARG A 72 -8.74 -12.82 1.94
C ARG A 72 -9.29 -12.53 3.32
N ILE A 73 -10.58 -12.31 3.46
CA ILE A 73 -11.21 -12.12 4.77
C ILE A 73 -11.16 -13.44 5.55
N LYS A 74 -10.63 -13.40 6.78
CA LYS A 74 -10.41 -14.60 7.59
C LYS A 74 -11.70 -15.38 7.80
N SER A 75 -11.60 -16.70 7.71
CA SER A 75 -12.73 -17.64 7.88
C SER A 75 -13.88 -17.45 6.89
N THR A 76 -13.62 -16.83 5.73
CA THR A 76 -14.58 -16.70 4.62
C THR A 76 -13.90 -17.02 3.28
N ASP A 77 -14.71 -17.12 2.22
CA ASP A 77 -14.25 -17.21 0.83
C ASP A 77 -14.20 -15.84 0.12
N ILE A 78 -14.41 -14.76 0.87
CA ILE A 78 -14.41 -13.40 0.34
C ILE A 78 -12.96 -12.92 0.15
N ILE A 79 -12.69 -12.43 -1.05
CA ILE A 79 -11.47 -11.73 -1.41
C ILE A 79 -11.76 -10.26 -1.71
N ILE A 80 -10.73 -9.44 -1.52
CA ILE A 80 -10.71 -8.04 -1.88
C ILE A 80 -9.54 -7.81 -2.83
N ASP A 81 -9.85 -7.20 -3.97
CA ASP A 81 -8.88 -6.67 -4.91
C ASP A 81 -9.18 -5.20 -5.19
N ALA A 82 -8.44 -4.33 -4.51
CA ALA A 82 -8.54 -2.89 -4.66
C ALA A 82 -7.85 -2.36 -5.94
N THR A 83 -7.22 -3.25 -6.71
CA THR A 83 -6.44 -2.93 -7.91
C THR A 83 -6.87 -3.73 -9.12
N ILE A 84 -8.06 -4.34 -9.09
CA ILE A 84 -8.54 -5.27 -10.12
C ILE A 84 -8.73 -4.61 -11.49
N GLN A 85 -8.88 -3.28 -11.51
CA GLN A 85 -9.02 -2.50 -12.75
C GLN A 85 -7.78 -2.62 -13.66
N GLN A 86 -6.60 -2.94 -13.11
CA GLN A 86 -5.39 -3.15 -13.92
C GLN A 86 -5.50 -4.35 -14.89
N PHE A 87 -6.50 -5.21 -14.70
CA PHE A 87 -6.84 -6.33 -15.58
C PHE A 87 -8.09 -6.05 -16.45
N GLY A 88 -8.48 -4.79 -16.61
CA GLY A 88 -9.64 -4.39 -17.43
C GLY A 88 -11.00 -4.64 -16.78
N ASN A 89 -11.06 -4.85 -15.46
CA ASN A 89 -12.33 -4.98 -14.74
C ASN A 89 -13.10 -3.64 -14.76
N PRO A 90 -14.42 -3.65 -15.03
CA PRO A 90 -15.20 -2.42 -15.09
C PRO A 90 -15.36 -1.74 -13.73
N SER A 91 -15.36 -2.51 -12.64
CA SER A 91 -15.38 -1.96 -11.29
C SER A 91 -13.95 -1.65 -10.83
N PRO A 92 -13.70 -0.49 -10.20
CA PRO A 92 -12.37 -0.10 -9.74
C PRO A 92 -11.84 -1.01 -8.62
N ILE A 93 -12.76 -1.57 -7.83
CA ILE A 93 -12.47 -2.55 -6.78
C ILE A 93 -13.30 -3.81 -6.99
N TYR A 94 -12.85 -4.92 -6.43
CA TYR A 94 -13.63 -6.15 -6.34
C TYR A 94 -13.68 -6.62 -4.90
N VAL A 95 -14.89 -6.90 -4.42
CA VAL A 95 -15.16 -7.60 -3.16
C VAL A 95 -16.13 -8.72 -3.47
N GLY A 96 -15.71 -9.96 -3.27
CA GLY A 96 -16.50 -11.11 -3.69
C GLY A 96 -15.79 -12.43 -3.52
N LYS A 97 -16.41 -13.50 -3.98
CA LYS A 97 -15.85 -14.86 -3.91
C LYS A 97 -14.87 -15.10 -5.04
N LEU A 98 -13.76 -15.78 -4.75
CA LEU A 98 -12.68 -16.07 -5.71
C LEU A 98 -13.18 -16.62 -7.06
N LEU A 99 -14.18 -17.50 -7.07
CA LEU A 99 -14.68 -18.16 -8.28
C LEU A 99 -15.71 -17.35 -9.08
N CYS A 100 -16.14 -16.18 -8.59
CA CYS A 100 -17.26 -15.44 -9.16
C CYS A 100 -16.85 -14.34 -10.16
N ASN A 101 -15.57 -13.96 -10.25
CA ASN A 101 -15.08 -12.96 -11.19
C ASN A 101 -14.15 -13.58 -12.25
N LYS A 102 -14.21 -13.06 -13.48
CA LYS A 102 -13.47 -13.59 -14.65
C LYS A 102 -11.95 -13.54 -14.48
N ILE A 103 -11.43 -12.57 -13.72
CA ILE A 103 -10.01 -12.39 -13.41
C ILE A 103 -9.65 -13.27 -12.21
N THR A 104 -10.46 -13.22 -11.15
CA THR A 104 -10.13 -13.93 -9.90
C THR A 104 -10.22 -15.45 -10.05
N LYS A 105 -11.04 -15.96 -10.99
CA LYS A 105 -11.13 -17.40 -11.27
C LYS A 105 -9.88 -17.99 -11.92
N THR A 106 -9.04 -17.18 -12.58
CA THR A 106 -7.82 -17.65 -13.26
C THR A 106 -6.59 -17.58 -12.37
N TYR A 107 -6.78 -17.19 -11.10
CA TYR A 107 -5.74 -17.12 -10.09
C TYR A 107 -5.00 -18.43 -9.91
N ILE A 108 -3.68 -18.32 -9.86
CA ILE A 108 -2.80 -19.41 -9.49
C ILE A 108 -2.14 -19.02 -8.15
N PRO A 109 -2.55 -19.62 -7.02
CA PRO A 109 -1.98 -19.31 -5.71
C PRO A 109 -0.46 -19.52 -5.69
N ASN A 110 0.25 -18.61 -5.03
CA ASN A 110 1.67 -18.81 -4.75
C ASN A 110 1.84 -20.02 -3.81
N LYS A 111 2.89 -20.80 -4.06
CA LYS A 111 3.22 -21.99 -3.25
C LYS A 111 4.09 -21.67 -2.04
N LEU A 112 4.75 -20.51 -2.04
CA LEU A 112 5.57 -20.05 -0.92
C LEU A 112 4.68 -19.46 0.18
N ASP A 113 5.05 -19.70 1.43
CA ASP A 113 4.38 -19.09 2.58
C ASP A 113 4.66 -17.58 2.70
N LEU A 114 3.84 -16.89 3.49
CA LEU A 114 3.95 -15.45 3.74
C LEU A 114 5.36 -15.04 4.19
N GLN A 115 5.99 -15.82 5.07
CA GLN A 115 7.31 -15.51 5.62
C GLN A 115 8.41 -15.54 4.56
N SER A 116 8.25 -16.37 3.53
CA SER A 116 9.24 -16.54 2.46
C SER A 116 9.20 -15.42 1.42
N TRP A 117 8.02 -14.87 1.11
CA TRP A 117 7.90 -13.85 0.06
C TRP A 117 7.73 -12.43 0.59
N PHE A 118 7.07 -12.23 1.74
CA PHE A 118 6.74 -10.90 2.24
C PHE A 118 7.96 -10.00 2.46
N PRO A 119 9.06 -10.43 3.12
CA PRO A 119 10.20 -9.55 3.36
C PRO A 119 10.80 -9.00 2.06
N ARG A 120 10.97 -9.86 1.05
CA ARG A 120 11.50 -9.47 -0.27
C ARG A 120 10.56 -8.50 -0.98
N ASP A 121 9.26 -8.81 -1.00
CA ASP A 121 8.30 -8.01 -1.75
C ASP A 121 8.06 -6.64 -1.06
N PHE A 122 8.14 -6.62 0.28
CA PHE A 122 8.17 -5.40 1.08
C PHE A 122 9.43 -4.59 0.81
N GLU A 123 10.62 -5.19 0.85
CA GLU A 123 11.88 -4.51 0.54
C GLU A 123 11.86 -3.91 -0.87
N ASN A 124 11.46 -4.68 -1.88
CA ASN A 124 11.31 -4.22 -3.26
C ASN A 124 10.35 -3.02 -3.39
N TRP A 125 9.24 -3.04 -2.65
CA TRP A 125 8.33 -1.89 -2.62
C TRP A 125 8.99 -0.67 -1.96
N THR A 126 9.58 -0.84 -0.77
CA THR A 126 10.19 0.26 -0.02
C THR A 126 11.43 0.86 -0.68
N TYR A 127 12.15 0.09 -1.49
CA TYR A 127 13.36 0.50 -2.18
C TYR A 127 13.19 1.81 -2.96
N ASN A 128 12.03 2.00 -3.60
CA ASN A 128 11.73 3.21 -4.39
C ASN A 128 11.56 4.47 -3.53
N TYR A 129 11.31 4.32 -2.22
CA TYR A 129 11.05 5.43 -1.30
C TYR A 129 12.28 5.82 -0.48
N VAL A 130 13.18 4.88 -0.24
CA VAL A 130 14.26 5.01 0.76
C VAL A 130 15.59 5.49 0.15
N ARG A 131 15.79 5.41 -1.18
CA ARG A 131 17.10 5.75 -1.79
C ARG A 131 17.21 7.21 -2.22
N SER A 132 18.04 7.95 -1.47
CA SER A 132 18.67 9.21 -1.87
C SER A 132 20.03 9.01 -2.59
N GLU A 133 20.59 7.79 -2.60
CA GLU A 133 22.02 7.56 -2.93
C GLU A 133 22.30 6.63 -4.13
N HIS A 134 21.26 6.10 -4.80
CA HIS A 134 21.47 5.22 -5.94
C HIS A 134 20.68 5.69 -7.16
N PRO A 135 21.24 5.53 -8.38
CA PRO A 135 20.54 5.87 -9.59
C PRO A 135 19.23 5.10 -9.63
N GLN A 136 18.13 5.84 -9.72
CA GLN A 136 16.80 5.27 -9.91
C GLN A 136 16.86 4.35 -11.13
N PRO A 137 16.25 3.14 -11.09
CA PRO A 137 15.98 2.43 -12.33
C PRO A 137 15.23 3.39 -13.27
N VAL A 138 15.59 3.39 -14.54
CA VAL A 138 14.97 4.24 -15.58
C VAL A 138 13.54 3.77 -15.82
N LEU A 139 12.67 4.04 -14.85
CA LEU A 139 11.23 4.04 -15.01
C LEU A 139 10.86 5.45 -15.48
N ASP A 140 9.95 5.55 -16.44
CA ASP A 140 9.44 6.84 -16.89
C ASP A 140 8.98 7.66 -15.67
N GLU A 141 9.57 8.84 -15.44
CA GLU A 141 9.28 9.70 -14.28
C GLU A 141 7.78 9.88 -14.00
N PRO A 142 6.89 10.04 -15.03
CA PRO A 142 5.44 10.13 -14.80
C PRO A 142 4.82 8.88 -14.16
N TYR A 143 5.40 7.70 -14.35
CA TYR A 143 4.93 6.46 -13.73
C TYR A 143 5.36 6.35 -12.27
N VAL A 144 6.61 6.69 -11.97
CA VAL A 144 7.15 6.72 -10.61
C VAL A 144 6.39 7.74 -9.76
N ASN A 145 6.16 8.93 -10.31
CA ASN A 145 5.45 10.01 -9.61
C ASN A 145 4.01 9.62 -9.28
N ARG A 146 3.30 8.96 -10.21
CA ARG A 146 1.95 8.44 -9.95
C ARG A 146 1.96 7.35 -8.86
N SER A 147 2.90 6.42 -8.94
CA SER A 147 3.01 5.30 -8.00
C SER A 147 3.27 5.77 -6.57
N ILE A 148 4.23 6.68 -6.39
CA ILE A 148 4.57 7.26 -5.09
C ILE A 148 3.41 8.10 -4.55
N THR A 149 2.83 8.97 -5.39
CA THR A 149 1.66 9.80 -5.01
C THR A 149 0.52 8.93 -4.52
N TYR A 150 0.20 7.86 -5.26
CA TYR A 150 -0.87 6.93 -4.91
C TYR A 150 -0.67 6.29 -3.53
N VAL A 151 0.56 5.83 -3.24
CA VAL A 151 0.88 5.23 -1.93
C VAL A 151 0.82 6.27 -0.81
N ILE A 152 1.27 7.50 -1.05
CA ILE A 152 1.16 8.60 -0.08
C ILE A 152 -0.31 8.91 0.25
N LYS A 153 -1.19 8.90 -0.75
CA LYS A 153 -2.64 9.09 -0.53
C LYS A 153 -3.20 8.01 0.40
N LEU A 154 -2.92 6.73 0.10
CA LEU A 154 -3.38 5.62 0.93
C LEU A 154 -2.79 5.65 2.35
N ALA A 155 -1.50 5.99 2.46
CA ALA A 155 -0.83 6.15 3.75
C ALA A 155 -1.44 7.29 4.58
N THR A 156 -1.84 8.39 3.94
CA THR A 156 -2.52 9.51 4.61
C THR A 156 -3.84 9.05 5.23
N ILE A 157 -4.65 8.28 4.47
CA ILE A 157 -5.93 7.76 4.98
C ILE A 157 -5.71 6.80 6.16
N LEU A 158 -4.73 5.88 6.04
CA LEU A 158 -4.40 4.96 7.13
C LEU A 158 -3.89 5.70 8.37
N HIS A 159 -3.01 6.70 8.18
CA HIS A 159 -2.43 7.50 9.25
C HIS A 159 -3.50 8.24 10.05
N GLU A 160 -4.43 8.90 9.36
CA GLU A 160 -5.54 9.60 10.00
C GLU A 160 -6.47 8.64 10.76
N GLU A 161 -6.75 7.46 10.20
CA GLU A 161 -7.55 6.45 10.90
C GLU A 161 -6.84 5.96 12.16
N CYS A 162 -5.56 5.65 12.06
CA CYS A 162 -4.77 5.19 13.20
C CYS A 162 -4.66 6.25 14.30
N LYS A 163 -4.47 7.54 13.96
CA LYS A 163 -4.40 8.64 14.94
C LYS A 163 -5.70 8.86 15.72
N ARG A 164 -6.85 8.46 15.16
CA ARG A 164 -8.13 8.51 15.88
C ARG A 164 -8.26 7.40 16.92
N LEU A 165 -7.56 6.29 16.73
CA LEU A 165 -7.74 5.06 17.51
C LEU A 165 -6.64 4.83 18.55
N TYR A 166 -5.41 5.28 18.26
CA TYR A 166 -4.24 5.04 19.10
C TYR A 166 -3.65 6.35 19.59
N SER A 167 -3.10 6.31 20.81
CA SER A 167 -2.16 7.35 21.24
C SER A 167 -0.91 7.36 20.34
N ALA A 168 -0.19 8.48 20.27
CA ALA A 168 1.00 8.61 19.43
C ALA A 168 2.08 7.55 19.74
N ASP A 169 2.17 7.10 20.99
CA ASP A 169 3.16 6.11 21.46
C ASP A 169 2.79 4.66 21.13
N GLU A 170 1.49 4.33 21.10
CA GLU A 170 0.99 3.00 20.65
C GLU A 170 1.06 2.86 19.12
N PHE A 171 1.03 3.98 18.40
CA PHE A 171 1.07 4.04 16.94
C PHE A 171 2.41 3.61 16.34
N ILE A 172 3.53 4.05 16.93
CA ILE A 172 4.90 3.80 16.42
C ILE A 172 5.40 2.38 16.77
N THR A 173 4.90 1.80 17.86
CA THR A 173 5.40 0.52 18.40
C THR A 173 4.72 -0.73 17.82
N GLN A 174 3.59 -0.59 17.11
CA GLN A 174 2.87 -1.70 16.47
C GLN A 174 3.29 -1.92 15.00
N HIS A 175 2.72 -2.94 14.34
CA HIS A 175 2.99 -3.32 12.94
C HIS A 175 2.86 -2.17 11.92
N TYR A 176 2.23 -1.06 12.29
CA TYR A 176 2.10 0.16 11.49
C TYR A 176 3.43 0.94 11.36
N GLY A 177 4.30 0.92 12.39
CA GLY A 177 5.56 1.68 12.39
C GLY A 177 6.54 1.24 11.30
N ILE A 178 6.67 -0.07 11.09
CA ILE A 178 7.51 -0.66 10.02
C ILE A 178 7.02 -0.19 8.64
N TYR A 179 5.70 -0.07 8.45
CA TYR A 179 5.11 0.40 7.21
C TYR A 179 5.36 1.91 6.97
N PHE A 180 5.18 2.75 7.99
CA PHE A 180 5.29 4.20 7.82
C PHE A 180 6.74 4.67 7.68
N GLN A 181 7.72 3.96 8.23
CA GLN A 181 9.13 4.30 8.15
C GLN A 181 9.63 4.67 6.73
N PRO A 182 9.48 3.83 5.69
CA PRO A 182 9.91 4.19 4.32
C PRO A 182 9.21 5.45 3.78
N ILE A 183 7.96 5.68 4.16
CA ILE A 183 7.19 6.86 3.75
C ILE A 183 7.67 8.11 4.47
N PHE A 184 7.98 7.99 5.76
CA PHE A 184 8.53 9.09 6.54
C PHE A 184 9.91 9.50 6.03
N ILE A 185 10.77 8.54 5.70
CA ILE A 185 12.06 8.79 5.05
C ILE A 185 11.86 9.56 3.74
N PHE A 186 10.94 9.10 2.88
CA PHE A 186 10.63 9.77 1.62
C PHE A 186 10.15 11.21 1.84
N LEU A 187 9.15 11.42 2.71
CA LEU A 187 8.56 12.73 2.97
C LEU A 187 9.58 13.69 3.59
N TYR A 188 10.45 13.20 4.48
CA TYR A 188 11.54 13.97 5.04
C TYR A 188 12.53 14.41 3.95
N ASN A 189 12.97 13.49 3.09
CA ASN A 189 13.90 13.77 2.01
C ASN A 189 13.30 14.75 0.99
N TRP A 190 12.03 14.55 0.63
CA TRP A 190 11.28 15.44 -0.26
C TRP A 190 11.17 16.85 0.34
N HIS A 191 10.76 16.95 1.61
CA HIS A 191 10.59 18.24 2.29
C HIS A 191 11.91 19.04 2.36
N ASN A 192 13.03 18.34 2.57
CA ASN A 192 14.37 18.92 2.64
C ASN A 192 15.06 19.06 1.27
N LYS A 193 14.35 18.83 0.16
CA LYS A 193 14.86 18.94 -1.22
C LYS A 193 16.08 18.05 -1.50
N ILE A 194 16.17 16.90 -0.81
CA ILE A 194 17.19 15.88 -1.05
C ILE A 194 16.83 15.06 -2.30
N ILE A 195 15.54 14.87 -2.55
CA ILE A 195 15.01 14.23 -3.76
C ILE A 195 14.21 15.24 -4.58
N ASP A 196 14.40 15.21 -5.90
CA ASP A 196 13.64 16.03 -6.84
C ASP A 196 12.33 15.32 -7.20
N PHE A 197 11.26 15.71 -6.50
CA PHE A 197 9.93 15.14 -6.67
C PHE A 197 8.87 16.23 -6.42
N GLU A 198 7.86 16.32 -7.26
CA GLU A 198 6.76 17.26 -7.09
C GLU A 198 5.54 16.58 -6.43
N ILE A 199 5.34 16.81 -5.13
CA ILE A 199 4.05 16.51 -4.49
C ILE A 199 3.13 17.72 -4.68
N LYS A 200 2.09 17.54 -5.49
CA LYS A 200 1.00 18.50 -5.64
C LYS A 200 0.06 18.40 -4.43
N LYS A 201 0.30 19.25 -3.42
CA LYS A 201 -0.44 19.21 -2.14
C LYS A 201 -1.95 19.32 -2.31
N GLU A 202 -2.41 20.07 -3.32
CA GLU A 202 -3.82 20.22 -3.66
C GLU A 202 -4.51 18.91 -4.08
N ASN A 203 -3.73 17.89 -4.46
CA ASN A 203 -4.21 16.55 -4.80
C ASN A 203 -4.08 15.54 -3.66
N MET A 204 -3.64 15.96 -2.47
CA MET A 204 -3.46 15.08 -1.32
C MET A 204 -4.73 15.00 -0.45
N PRO A 205 -4.99 13.87 0.22
CA PRO A 205 -6.14 13.72 1.10
C PRO A 205 -6.08 14.70 2.28
N THR A 206 -7.24 14.96 2.87
CA THR A 206 -7.32 15.63 4.17
C THR A 206 -6.49 14.83 5.19
N GLY A 207 -5.60 15.50 5.91
CA GLY A 207 -4.66 14.87 6.86
C GLY A 207 -3.22 14.73 6.35
N PHE A 208 -2.94 15.05 5.08
CA PHE A 208 -1.57 14.95 4.56
C PHE A 208 -0.54 15.78 5.35
N ASP A 209 -0.90 16.99 5.78
CA ASP A 209 0.00 17.81 6.59
C ASP A 209 0.29 17.18 7.97
N ASN A 210 -0.63 16.38 8.53
CA ASN A 210 -0.38 15.62 9.75
C ASN A 210 0.62 14.49 9.51
N LEU A 211 0.46 13.73 8.41
CA LEU A 211 1.41 12.70 7.99
C LEU A 211 2.81 13.30 7.80
N LEU A 212 2.90 14.44 7.11
CA LEU A 212 4.16 15.15 6.90
C LEU A 212 4.76 15.65 8.22
N SER A 213 3.95 16.26 9.10
CA SER A 213 4.44 16.75 10.39
C SER A 213 5.02 15.62 11.25
N ASP A 214 4.34 14.47 11.29
CA ASP A 214 4.79 13.32 12.08
C ASP A 214 6.02 12.65 11.44
N ALA A 215 6.13 12.64 10.10
CA ALA A 215 7.35 12.20 9.41
C ALA A 215 8.58 13.04 9.78
N LEU A 216 8.42 14.37 9.86
CA LEU A 216 9.51 15.28 10.24
C LEU A 216 9.93 15.08 11.70
N LYS A 217 8.97 14.94 12.62
CA LYS A 217 9.25 14.65 14.04
C LYS A 217 9.99 13.32 14.22
N TRP A 218 9.51 12.27 13.54
CA TRP A 218 10.14 10.96 13.57
C TRP A 218 11.60 11.01 13.12
N ALA A 219 11.89 11.74 12.04
CA ALA A 219 13.27 11.88 11.54
C ALA A 219 14.18 12.61 12.54
N ASP A 220 13.67 13.65 13.23
CA ASP A 220 14.40 14.35 14.28
C ASP A 220 14.70 13.45 15.49
N GLU A 221 13.76 12.59 15.86
CA GLU A 221 13.93 11.61 16.94
C GLU A 221 14.96 10.53 16.59
N GLU A 222 14.92 9.99 15.38
CA GLU A 222 15.90 8.99 14.92
C GLU A 222 17.32 9.57 14.86
N ARG A 223 17.47 10.82 14.42
CA ARG A 223 18.77 11.52 14.45
C ARG A 223 19.32 11.67 15.86
N LYS A 224 18.46 12.04 16.82
CA LYS A 224 18.86 12.14 18.24
C LYS A 224 19.34 10.79 18.79
N LYS A 225 18.67 9.69 18.42
CA LYS A 225 19.09 8.33 18.82
C LYS A 225 20.48 7.97 18.26
N GLN A 226 20.74 8.29 17.00
CA GLN A 226 22.04 8.02 16.36
C GLN A 226 23.18 8.82 17.00
N VAL A 227 22.97 10.11 17.29
CA VAL A 227 23.97 10.98 17.95
C VAL A 227 24.18 10.58 19.41
N GLY A 228 23.14 10.12 20.09
CA GLY A 228 23.23 9.59 21.45
C GLY A 228 24.06 8.31 21.53
N ALA A 229 23.89 7.41 20.55
CA ALA A 229 24.63 6.14 20.47
C ALA A 229 26.13 6.31 20.12
N THR A 230 26.51 7.41 19.47
CA THR A 230 27.93 7.70 19.15
C THR A 230 28.70 8.34 20.31
N ASN A 231 28.02 8.78 21.37
CA ASN A 231 28.63 9.46 22.52
C ASN A 231 28.61 8.61 23.82
N SER A 232 28.25 7.33 23.71
CA SER A 232 28.17 6.33 24.78
C SER A 232 29.10 5.16 24.47
#